data_AF-A0A5Q4ZEP3-F1
#
_entry.id   AF-A0A5Q4ZEP3-F1
#
_cell.length_a   1.000
_cell.length_b   1.000
_cell.length_c   1.000
_cell.angle_alpha   90.00
_cell.angle_beta   90.00
_cell.angle_gamma   90.00
#
_symmetry.space_group_name_H-M   'P 1'
#
loop_
_entity.id
_entity.type
_entity.pdbx_description
1 polymer ?
#
loop_
_entity_poly.entity_id
_entity_poly.type
_entity_poly.pdbx_seq_one_letter_code
_entity_poly.pdbx_strand_id
1 'polypeptide(L)'
;MTPPAASNDPAVTRHTHQTAPTRYVEANGIRFAHRRFGKTGGVPLVFDIHFTGTMDHWDPAVTDCLAQDREVILFNNAGISSSSGEVPESIEEMAANAAAFIKALGLLQLDGVSP
;
A
#
# COMPACT_ATOMS: atom_id res chain seq x y z
N MET A 1 42.09 12.02 1.80
CA MET A 1 40.85 12.54 2.42
C MET A 1 39.70 11.80 1.77
N THR A 2 39.16 10.78 2.44
CA THR A 2 38.09 9.92 1.90
C THR A 2 36.76 10.67 1.98
N PRO A 3 35.90 10.64 0.94
CA PRO A 3 34.57 11.25 1.03
C PRO A 3 33.73 10.53 2.11
N PRO A 4 32.82 11.23 2.81
CA PRO A 4 31.93 10.59 3.76
C PRO A 4 31.01 9.60 3.04
N ALA A 5 30.83 8.41 3.62
CA ALA A 5 29.87 7.44 3.14
C ALA A 5 28.48 8.08 3.10
N ALA A 6 27.77 7.93 1.98
CA ALA A 6 26.38 8.33 1.87
C ALA A 6 25.58 7.64 2.99
N SER A 7 24.95 8.42 3.86
CA SER A 7 24.05 7.93 4.90
C SER A 7 22.84 7.29 4.21
N ASN A 8 22.80 5.96 4.21
CA ASN A 8 21.65 5.17 3.76
C ASN A 8 20.55 5.16 4.85
N ASP A 9 20.18 6.35 5.34
CA ASP A 9 19.00 6.45 6.19
C ASP A 9 17.78 6.18 5.32
N PRO A 10 16.87 5.28 5.73
CA PRO A 10 15.64 5.05 5.01
C PRO A 10 14.90 6.38 4.87
N ALA A 11 14.52 6.74 3.65
CA ALA A 11 13.79 7.96 3.39
C ALA A 11 12.44 7.87 4.11
N VAL A 12 12.32 8.58 5.23
CA VAL A 12 11.05 8.74 5.93
C VAL A 12 10.21 9.69 5.11
N THR A 13 9.17 9.17 4.45
CA THR A 13 8.15 10.03 3.86
C THR A 13 7.38 10.75 4.97
N ARG A 14 7.36 12.10 4.98
CA ARG A 14 6.61 12.95 5.95
C ARG A 14 5.09 12.91 5.73
N HIS A 15 4.55 11.75 5.39
CA HIS A 15 3.12 11.57 5.18
C HIS A 15 2.56 10.67 6.29
N THR A 16 1.33 10.95 6.66
CA THR A 16 0.46 10.16 7.54
C THR A 16 -0.66 9.55 6.70
N HIS A 17 -1.48 8.69 7.30
CA HIS A 17 -2.70 8.16 6.72
C HIS A 17 -3.53 9.23 5.98
N GLN A 18 -3.72 10.39 6.62
CA GLN A 18 -4.55 11.48 6.11
C GLN A 18 -3.87 12.36 5.06
N THR A 19 -2.54 12.42 5.05
CA THR A 19 -1.78 13.35 4.20
C THR A 19 -1.04 12.66 3.07
N ALA A 20 -1.01 11.32 3.05
CA ALA A 20 -0.41 10.55 1.97
C ALA A 20 -1.20 10.75 0.66
N PRO A 21 -0.53 11.18 -0.43
CA PRO A 21 -1.23 11.37 -1.70
C PRO A 21 -1.68 10.02 -2.26
N THR A 22 -2.90 9.99 -2.82
CA THR A 22 -3.36 8.84 -3.60
C THR A 22 -2.54 8.73 -4.89
N ARG A 23 -1.95 7.56 -5.10
CA ARG A 23 -1.17 7.17 -6.27
C ARG A 23 -1.90 6.04 -7.00
N TYR A 24 -1.45 5.75 -8.21
CA TYR A 24 -2.07 4.75 -9.05
C TYR A 24 -1.02 3.83 -9.68
N VAL A 25 -1.37 2.56 -9.82
CA VAL A 25 -0.60 1.57 -10.56
C VAL A 25 -1.54 0.75 -11.45
N GLU A 26 -1.09 0.45 -12.67
CA GLU A 26 -1.84 -0.33 -13.64
C GLU A 26 -1.43 -1.81 -13.57
N ALA A 27 -2.39 -2.72 -13.45
CA ALA A 27 -2.15 -4.16 -13.55
C ALA A 27 -3.41 -4.89 -14.03
N ASN A 28 -3.27 -5.89 -14.90
CA ASN A 28 -4.39 -6.66 -15.46
C ASN A 28 -5.54 -5.81 -16.04
N GLY A 29 -5.23 -4.64 -16.61
CA GLY A 29 -6.24 -3.70 -17.12
C GLY A 29 -7.02 -2.94 -16.05
N ILE A 30 -6.60 -3.03 -14.79
CA ILE A 30 -7.16 -2.31 -13.65
C ILE A 30 -6.16 -1.25 -13.17
N ARG A 31 -6.67 -0.04 -13.00
CA ARG A 31 -5.98 1.07 -12.35
C ARG A 31 -6.26 1.02 -10.86
N PHE A 32 -5.31 0.52 -10.08
CA PHE A 32 -5.41 0.42 -8.62
C PHE A 32 -4.99 1.72 -7.95
N ALA A 33 -5.85 2.27 -7.08
CA ALA A 33 -5.54 3.39 -6.21
C ALA A 33 -4.84 2.90 -4.94
N HIS A 34 -3.78 3.59 -4.53
CA HIS A 34 -3.03 3.25 -3.31
C HIS A 34 -2.38 4.47 -2.64
N ARG A 35 -2.08 4.38 -1.35
CA ARG A 35 -1.27 5.34 -0.58
C ARG A 35 -0.06 4.63 -0.01
N ARG A 36 1.08 5.32 0.05
CA ARG A 36 2.34 4.83 0.64
C ARG A 36 2.89 5.89 1.59
N PHE A 37 3.26 5.47 2.80
CA PHE A 37 3.84 6.35 3.81
C PHE A 37 4.64 5.56 4.85
N GLY A 38 5.33 6.26 5.76
CA GLY A 38 6.17 5.65 6.78
C GLY A 38 7.63 5.44 6.38
N LYS A 39 8.29 4.50 7.06
CA LYS A 39 9.73 4.23 6.96
C LYS A 39 10.03 3.19 5.88
N THR A 40 10.66 3.62 4.79
CA THR A 40 11.02 2.76 3.65
C THR A 40 12.26 1.92 3.92
N GLY A 41 12.63 1.00 3.01
CA GLY A 41 13.90 0.24 3.09
C GLY A 41 13.82 -1.10 3.84
N GLY A 42 12.66 -1.45 4.38
CA GLY A 42 12.37 -2.78 4.95
C GLY A 42 11.23 -3.49 4.20
N VAL A 43 10.69 -4.54 4.82
CA VAL A 43 9.50 -5.26 4.33
C VAL A 43 8.27 -4.37 4.56
N PRO A 44 7.51 -3.93 3.52
CA PRO A 44 6.32 -3.12 3.71
C PRO A 44 5.17 -3.92 4.34
N LEU A 45 4.25 -3.21 4.97
CA LEU A 45 2.94 -3.71 5.39
C LEU A 45 1.93 -3.32 4.32
N VAL A 46 1.29 -4.31 3.69
CA VAL A 46 0.22 -4.08 2.71
C VAL A 46 -1.12 -4.37 3.37
N PHE A 47 -1.98 -3.37 3.40
CA PHE A 47 -3.31 -3.47 3.96
C PHE A 47 -4.35 -3.53 2.84
N ASP A 48 -5.10 -4.62 2.85
CA ASP A 48 -6.31 -4.78 2.05
C ASP A 48 -7.51 -4.59 2.99
N ILE A 49 -8.47 -3.73 2.63
CA ILE A 49 -9.76 -3.72 3.31
C ILE A 49 -10.73 -4.52 2.47
N HIS A 50 -11.16 -5.66 3.00
CA HIS A 50 -12.23 -6.44 2.40
C HIS A 50 -13.60 -5.91 2.83
N PHE A 51 -14.53 -6.04 1.88
CA PHE A 51 -15.95 -5.76 1.98
C PHE A 51 -16.31 -4.31 2.34
N THR A 52 -16.80 -3.58 1.32
CA THR A 52 -17.32 -2.19 1.32
C THR A 52 -16.41 -1.07 1.79
N GLY A 53 -15.29 -1.36 2.46
CA GLY A 53 -14.38 -0.33 2.91
C GLY A 53 -13.36 0.12 1.86
N THR A 54 -12.78 1.27 2.12
CA THR A 54 -11.78 1.97 1.30
C THR A 54 -10.54 2.21 2.14
N MET A 55 -9.43 2.66 1.54
CA MET A 55 -8.22 3.09 2.26
C MET A 55 -8.52 3.99 3.48
N ASP A 56 -9.59 4.80 3.44
CA ASP A 56 -9.96 5.75 4.50
C ASP A 56 -10.64 5.10 5.73
N HIS A 57 -10.99 3.81 5.66
CA HIS A 57 -11.67 3.11 6.76
C HIS A 57 -10.70 2.49 7.78
N TRP A 58 -9.39 2.46 7.50
CA TRP A 58 -8.39 2.11 8.50
C TRP A 58 -8.29 3.20 9.57
N ASP A 59 -8.18 2.81 10.83
CA ASP A 59 -7.89 3.76 11.91
C ASP A 59 -6.51 4.44 11.67
N PRO A 60 -6.47 5.77 11.52
CA PRO A 60 -5.22 6.50 11.39
C PRO A 60 -4.24 6.23 12.54
N ALA A 61 -4.73 6.06 13.78
CA ALA A 61 -3.87 5.79 14.92
C ALA A 61 -3.10 4.46 14.78
N VAL A 62 -3.73 3.44 14.19
CA VAL A 62 -3.09 2.15 13.92
C VAL A 62 -2.08 2.29 12.78
N THR A 63 -2.51 2.84 11.66
CA THR A 63 -1.66 2.91 10.46
C THR A 63 -0.50 3.89 10.62
N ASP A 64 -0.69 5.02 11.29
CA ASP A 64 0.38 5.99 11.59
C ASP A 64 1.38 5.45 12.63
N CYS A 65 0.93 4.64 13.60
CA CYS A 65 1.81 3.98 14.56
C CYS A 65 2.74 2.98 13.84
N LEU A 66 2.17 2.11 13.00
CA LEU A 66 2.94 1.12 12.23
C LEU A 66 3.89 1.78 11.23
N ALA A 67 3.51 2.93 10.67
CA ALA A 67 4.32 3.70 9.74
C ALA A 67 5.62 4.27 10.35
N GLN A 68 5.73 4.33 11.69
CA GLN A 68 6.96 4.80 12.36
C GLN A 68 8.15 3.88 12.10
N ASP A 69 7.89 2.56 12.04
CA ASP A 69 8.93 1.55 11.91
C ASP A 69 9.00 0.90 10.52
N ARG A 70 7.88 0.91 9.79
CA ARG A 70 7.72 0.19 8.52
C ARG A 70 7.06 1.07 7.46
N GLU A 71 7.22 0.71 6.19
CA GLU A 71 6.43 1.30 5.13
C GLU A 71 5.01 0.71 5.18
N VAL A 72 4.00 1.58 5.14
CA VAL A 72 2.59 1.21 5.07
C VAL A 72 2.06 1.49 3.67
N ILE A 73 1.41 0.49 3.08
CA ILE A 73 0.78 0.55 1.77
C ILE A 73 -0.70 0.21 1.94
N LEU A 74 -1.56 1.20 1.76
CA LEU A 74 -3.01 1.02 1.71
C LEU A 74 -3.43 0.98 0.24
N PHE A 75 -4.31 0.07 -0.16
CA PHE A 75 -4.84 0.06 -1.53
C PHE A 75 -6.33 -0.24 -1.57
N ASN A 76 -6.99 0.19 -2.65
CA ASN A 76 -8.35 -0.21 -2.97
C ASN A 76 -8.32 -1.32 -4.04
N ASN A 77 -9.03 -2.43 -3.81
CA ASN A 77 -9.15 -3.51 -4.79
C ASN A 77 -9.99 -3.07 -6.02
N ALA A 78 -10.09 -3.93 -7.03
CA ALA A 78 -10.81 -3.66 -8.28
C ALA A 78 -12.28 -3.25 -8.02
N GLY A 79 -12.74 -2.21 -8.73
CA GLY A 79 -14.09 -1.66 -8.58
C GLY A 79 -14.36 -0.91 -7.27
N ILE A 80 -13.38 -0.82 -6.35
CA ILE A 80 -13.56 -0.16 -5.05
C ILE A 80 -13.07 1.30 -5.11
N SER A 81 -13.99 2.24 -4.86
CA SER A 81 -13.71 3.68 -4.72
C SER A 81 -12.90 4.23 -5.90
N SER A 82 -11.65 4.65 -5.67
CA SER A 82 -10.80 5.29 -6.68
C SER A 82 -10.10 4.30 -7.63
N SER A 83 -10.29 2.99 -7.45
CA SER A 83 -9.80 1.97 -8.39
C SER A 83 -10.79 1.73 -9.52
N SER A 84 -10.29 1.46 -10.73
CA SER A 84 -11.14 1.06 -11.86
C SER A 84 -11.55 -0.41 -11.80
N GLY A 85 -12.23 -0.90 -12.84
CA GLY A 85 -12.65 -2.29 -12.96
C GLY A 85 -13.98 -2.56 -12.27
N GLU A 86 -14.30 -3.83 -12.10
CA GLU A 86 -15.53 -4.28 -11.45
C GLU A 86 -15.20 -4.91 -10.10
N VAL A 87 -16.17 -4.84 -9.18
CA VAL A 87 -16.04 -5.50 -7.88
C VAL A 87 -16.05 -7.01 -8.12
N PRO A 88 -15.00 -7.74 -7.73
CA PRO A 88 -14.93 -9.18 -7.92
C PRO A 88 -16.05 -9.92 -7.17
N GLU A 89 -16.52 -11.04 -7.73
CA GLU A 89 -17.64 -11.82 -7.17
C GLU A 89 -17.17 -12.88 -6.16
N SER A 90 -15.85 -13.09 -6.05
CA SER A 90 -15.24 -14.10 -5.20
C SER A 90 -14.01 -13.58 -4.44
N ILE A 91 -13.70 -14.23 -3.31
CA ILE A 91 -12.51 -13.92 -2.51
C ILE A 91 -11.24 -14.28 -3.30
N GLU A 92 -11.29 -15.32 -4.12
CA GLU A 92 -10.21 -15.77 -4.98
C GLU A 92 -9.83 -14.70 -6.01
N GLU A 93 -10.82 -14.07 -6.64
CA GLU A 93 -10.59 -12.95 -7.56
C GLU A 93 -10.06 -11.71 -6.84
N MET A 94 -10.56 -11.40 -5.64
CA MET A 94 -10.00 -10.33 -4.80
C MET A 94 -8.52 -10.57 -4.51
N ALA A 95 -8.16 -11.80 -4.11
CA ALA A 95 -6.79 -12.17 -3.82
C ALA A 95 -5.90 -12.14 -5.08
N ALA A 96 -6.42 -12.56 -6.24
CA ALA A 96 -5.71 -12.48 -7.51
C ALA A 96 -5.40 -11.03 -7.91
N ASN A 97 -6.36 -10.12 -7.72
CA ASN A 97 -6.17 -8.69 -7.96
C ASN A 97 -5.14 -8.08 -6.98
N ALA A 98 -5.21 -8.43 -5.69
CA ALA A 98 -4.21 -8.01 -4.70
C ALA A 98 -2.80 -8.48 -5.08
N ALA A 99 -2.65 -9.74 -5.53
CA ALA A 99 -1.39 -10.28 -6.00
C ALA A 99 -0.86 -9.53 -7.25
N ALA A 100 -1.75 -9.20 -8.19
CA ALA A 100 -1.39 -8.42 -9.38
C ALA A 100 -0.92 -7.01 -9.01
N PHE A 101 -1.62 -6.33 -8.10
CA PHE A 101 -1.23 -5.04 -7.54
C PHE A 101 0.16 -5.08 -6.87
N ILE A 102 0.38 -6.05 -5.97
CA ILE A 102 1.66 -6.25 -5.28
C ILE A 102 2.80 -6.45 -6.27
N LYS A 103 2.59 -7.29 -7.29
CA LYS A 103 3.57 -7.54 -8.34
C LYS A 103 3.86 -6.28 -9.15
N ALA A 104 2.85 -5.48 -9.46
CA ALA A 104 3.02 -4.23 -10.20
C ALA A 104 3.77 -3.15 -9.40
N LEU A 105 3.69 -3.18 -8.06
CA LEU A 105 4.52 -2.35 -7.20
C LEU A 105 5.98 -2.83 -7.07
N GLY A 106 6.32 -4.00 -7.62
CA GLY A 106 7.68 -4.57 -7.57
C GLY A 106 8.10 -5.04 -6.19
N LEU A 107 7.14 -5.37 -5.31
CA LEU A 107 7.44 -5.81 -3.94
C LEU A 107 7.89 -7.28 -3.96
N LEU A 108 9.12 -7.55 -3.53
CA LEU A 108 9.70 -8.90 -3.47
C LEU A 108 9.37 -9.63 -2.16
N GLN A 109 9.13 -8.89 -1.08
CA GLN A 109 8.68 -9.36 0.22
C GLN A 109 7.70 -8.35 0.80
N LEU A 110 6.68 -8.82 1.52
CA LEU A 110 5.71 -8.00 2.24
C LEU A 110 5.09 -8.83 3.37
N ASP A 111 4.55 -8.15 4.38
CA ASP A 111 3.58 -8.75 5.30
C ASP A 111 2.19 -8.22 4.94
N GLY A 112 1.21 -9.12 4.85
CA GLY A 112 -0.19 -8.78 4.56
C GLY A 112 -0.99 -8.59 5.84
N VAL A 113 -1.81 -7.54 5.88
CA VAL A 113 -2.77 -7.31 6.96
C VAL A 113 -4.17 -7.22 6.35
N SER A 114 -5.03 -8.14 6.78
CA SER A 114 -6.39 -8.35 6.29
C SER A 114 -7.28 -8.58 7.53
N PRO A 115 -8.30 -7.74 7.84
CA PRO A 115 -9.21 -7.97 8.95
C PRO A 115 -10.17 -9.16 8.74
#